data_AF-A0A3P7M4W9-F1
#
_entry.id   AF-A0A3P7M4W9-F1
#
_cell.length_a   1.000
_cell.length_b   1.000
_cell.length_c   1.000
_cell.angle_alpha   90.00
_cell.angle_beta   90.00
_cell.angle_gamma   90.00
#
_symmetry.space_group_name_H-M   'P 1'
#
loop_
_entity.id
_entity.type
_entity.pdbx_description
1 polymer ?
#
loop_
_entity_poly.entity_id
_entity_poly.type
_entity_poly.pdbx_seq_one_letter_code
_entity_poly.pdbx_strand_id
1 'polypeptide(L)'
;ELPDKMTSLEKQLKKLRTAVSGQLGVERPHVSLLFDKKDAGSLYVENVLQIGLAGLAELRKVDPKFAVEEEDLFDDAAVNVQRALLTKEENALLDEKLERVVIQLSAYLHHLSAKQILEWLIFQFHVQSFNAEALFIAFLPYHNSNIFGRLLSILDLKGLEYDWVKDYANSEAPIPMMKLVLFSAKFVETKLPHLFTFYASISVHLLAKSDVTDALVSKMLPFLARGLVSDLVSLRLACLIVISQLCINVKLVSSKLDSMIKLILLKMDNYTMKESIDTLVVIYQRQEITSFPLK
;
A
#
# COMPACT_ATOMS: atom_id res chain seq x y z
N GLU A 1 -23.70 -21.19 -17.00
CA GLU A 1 -23.51 -21.35 -15.55
C GLU A 1 -24.26 -20.22 -14.84
N LEU A 2 -25.03 -20.54 -13.79
CA LEU A 2 -26.00 -19.61 -13.19
C LEU A 2 -25.32 -18.45 -12.45
N PRO A 3 -25.80 -17.20 -12.59
CA PRO A 3 -25.30 -16.10 -11.78
C PRO A 3 -25.80 -16.23 -10.34
N ASP A 4 -24.84 -16.20 -9.42
CA ASP A 4 -24.96 -16.23 -7.97
C ASP A 4 -25.95 -15.15 -7.45
N LYS A 5 -27.20 -15.55 -7.19
CA LYS A 5 -28.22 -14.68 -6.61
C LYS A 5 -28.15 -14.76 -5.08
N MET A 6 -27.17 -14.07 -4.48
CA MET A 6 -27.20 -13.78 -3.05
C MET A 6 -28.53 -13.09 -2.68
N THR A 7 -29.23 -13.65 -1.72
CA THR A 7 -30.51 -13.13 -1.20
C THR A 7 -30.31 -11.81 -0.44
N SER A 8 -31.36 -10.99 -0.35
CA SER A 8 -31.33 -9.73 0.41
C SER A 8 -30.95 -9.96 1.87
N LEU A 9 -31.37 -11.09 2.44
CA LEU A 9 -31.07 -11.50 3.80
C LEU A 9 -29.58 -11.85 4.00
N GLU A 10 -28.98 -12.59 3.07
CA GLU A 10 -27.53 -12.90 3.11
C GLU A 10 -26.69 -11.62 3.00
N LYS A 11 -27.12 -10.65 2.18
CA LYS A 11 -26.46 -9.34 2.11
C LYS A 11 -26.57 -8.57 3.42
N GLN A 12 -27.72 -8.62 4.10
CA GLN A 12 -27.92 -7.99 5.41
C GLN A 12 -27.09 -8.66 6.52
N LEU A 13 -27.07 -9.99 6.56
CA LEU A 13 -26.23 -10.76 7.50
C LEU A 13 -24.75 -10.49 7.30
N LYS A 14 -24.27 -10.45 6.04
CA LYS A 14 -22.87 -10.14 5.74
C LYS A 14 -22.48 -8.72 6.17
N LYS A 15 -23.40 -7.75 6.07
CA LYS A 15 -23.18 -6.38 6.57
C LYS A 15 -23.10 -6.28 8.09
N LEU A 16 -23.79 -7.17 8.81
CA LEU A 16 -23.80 -7.19 10.29
C LEU A 16 -22.62 -7.98 10.89
N ARG A 17 -21.87 -8.74 10.07
CA ARG A 17 -20.76 -9.58 10.54
C ARG A 17 -19.52 -8.73 10.92
N THR A 18 -19.32 -8.55 12.22
CA THR A 18 -18.09 -7.98 12.80
C THR A 18 -17.01 -9.06 12.95
N ALA A 19 -15.74 -8.64 13.11
CA ALA A 19 -14.63 -9.57 13.37
C ALA A 19 -14.92 -10.45 14.61
N VAL A 20 -15.42 -9.83 15.68
CA VAL A 20 -15.88 -10.51 16.90
C VAL A 20 -16.97 -11.55 16.62
N SER A 21 -18.03 -11.18 15.89
CA SER A 21 -19.11 -12.12 15.55
C SER A 21 -18.65 -13.28 14.65
N GLY A 22 -17.62 -13.04 13.81
CA GLY A 22 -17.01 -14.07 12.98
C GLY A 22 -16.23 -15.10 13.81
N GLN A 23 -15.58 -14.67 14.90
CA GLN A 23 -14.84 -15.56 15.81
C GLN A 23 -15.74 -16.35 16.76
N LEU A 24 -16.90 -15.79 17.12
CA LEU A 24 -17.88 -16.45 18.00
C LEU A 24 -18.80 -17.43 17.25
N GLY A 25 -18.61 -17.60 15.93
CA GLY A 25 -19.37 -18.53 15.10
C GLY A 25 -19.04 -20.02 15.32
N VAL A 26 -19.93 -20.90 14.87
CA VAL A 26 -19.83 -22.36 15.02
C VAL A 26 -18.74 -22.96 14.13
N GLU A 27 -18.53 -22.41 12.93
CA GLU A 27 -17.41 -22.78 12.06
C GLU A 27 -16.24 -21.82 12.27
N ARG A 28 -15.12 -22.36 12.75
CA ARG A 28 -13.84 -21.65 12.88
C ARG A 28 -12.92 -22.07 11.74
N PRO A 29 -12.95 -21.43 10.56
CA PRO A 29 -11.95 -21.71 9.56
C PRO A 29 -10.60 -21.24 10.11
N HIS A 30 -9.72 -22.18 10.44
CA HIS A 30 -8.35 -21.85 10.77
C HIS A 30 -7.67 -21.35 9.49
N VAL A 31 -7.53 -20.04 9.39
CA VAL A 31 -6.82 -19.40 8.28
C VAL A 31 -5.34 -19.37 8.60
N SER A 32 -4.52 -19.62 7.60
CA SER A 32 -3.08 -19.72 7.74
C SER A 32 -2.42 -19.13 6.52
N LEU A 33 -1.32 -18.41 6.70
CA LEU A 33 -0.48 -17.94 5.62
C LEU A 33 0.42 -19.07 5.12
N LEU A 34 1.00 -19.84 6.04
CA LEU A 34 2.03 -20.85 5.76
C LEU A 34 1.49 -22.24 5.43
N PHE A 35 0.34 -22.60 5.97
CA PHE A 35 -0.21 -23.95 5.88
C PHE A 35 -1.47 -23.98 5.02
N ASP A 36 -1.72 -25.12 4.39
CA ASP A 36 -2.98 -25.34 3.69
C ASP A 36 -4.13 -25.50 4.69
N LYS A 37 -5.38 -25.53 4.19
CA LYS A 37 -6.56 -25.62 5.06
C LYS A 37 -6.59 -26.90 5.92
N LYS A 38 -6.00 -27.98 5.43
CA LYS A 38 -6.02 -29.29 6.11
C LYS A 38 -5.02 -29.29 7.27
N ASP A 39 -3.80 -28.85 6.99
CA ASP A 39 -2.72 -28.78 7.97
C ASP A 39 -2.98 -27.70 9.01
N ALA A 40 -3.51 -26.54 8.60
CA ALA A 40 -3.88 -25.44 9.51
C ALA A 40 -4.89 -25.87 10.57
N GLY A 41 -5.83 -26.75 10.24
CA GLY A 41 -6.84 -27.27 11.19
C GLY A 41 -6.26 -28.16 12.29
N SER A 42 -5.01 -28.63 12.14
CA SER A 42 -4.32 -29.47 13.12
C SER A 42 -3.32 -28.71 13.99
N LEU A 43 -3.16 -27.40 13.77
CA LEU A 43 -2.22 -26.58 14.51
C LEU A 43 -2.74 -26.29 15.93
N TYR A 44 -1.84 -26.49 16.89
CA TYR A 44 -2.03 -26.09 18.28
C TYR A 44 -1.34 -24.75 18.51
N VAL A 45 -1.90 -23.94 19.41
CA VAL A 45 -1.43 -22.57 19.66
C VAL A 45 0.03 -22.54 20.11
N GLU A 46 0.46 -23.50 20.92
CA GLU A 46 1.84 -23.62 21.40
C GLU A 46 2.82 -23.88 20.25
N ASN A 47 2.42 -24.71 19.28
CA ASN A 47 3.26 -24.99 18.11
C ASN A 47 3.42 -23.75 17.23
N VAL A 48 2.36 -22.96 17.07
CA VAL A 48 2.41 -21.74 16.26
C VAL A 48 3.17 -20.63 16.98
N LEU A 49 3.09 -20.56 18.31
CA LEU A 49 3.96 -19.69 19.10
C LEU A 49 5.44 -20.02 18.86
N GLN A 50 5.82 -21.30 18.88
CA GLN A 50 7.20 -21.71 18.60
C GLN A 50 7.64 -21.34 17.17
N ILE A 51 6.75 -21.43 16.19
CA ILE A 51 7.01 -20.94 14.83
C ILE A 51 7.27 -19.43 14.85
N GLY A 52 6.41 -18.66 15.52
CA GLY A 52 6.56 -17.21 15.66
C GLY A 52 7.87 -16.80 16.34
N LEU A 53 8.22 -17.47 17.45
CA LEU A 53 9.47 -17.25 18.20
C LEU A 53 10.72 -17.59 17.37
N ALA A 54 10.70 -18.69 16.62
CA ALA A 54 11.79 -19.03 15.71
C ALA A 54 11.95 -17.95 14.63
N GLY A 55 10.84 -17.49 14.05
CA GLY A 55 10.84 -16.37 13.10
C GLY A 55 11.40 -15.09 13.71
N LEU A 56 10.97 -14.74 14.93
CA LEU A 56 11.43 -13.56 15.66
C LEU A 56 12.94 -13.62 15.90
N ALA A 57 13.45 -14.76 16.38
CA ALA A 57 14.86 -14.97 16.64
C ALA A 57 15.72 -14.85 15.37
N GLU A 58 15.29 -15.46 14.25
CA GLU A 58 16.01 -15.37 12.98
C GLU A 58 15.95 -13.96 12.38
N LEU A 59 14.80 -13.28 12.46
CA LEU A 59 14.68 -11.92 11.93
C LEU A 59 15.52 -10.93 12.74
N ARG A 60 15.62 -11.10 14.06
CA ARG A 60 16.47 -10.27 14.93
C ARG A 60 17.96 -10.43 14.68
N LYS A 61 18.41 -11.51 14.02
CA LYS A 61 19.80 -11.60 13.53
C LYS A 61 20.07 -10.62 12.38
N VAL A 62 19.03 -10.27 11.61
CA VAL A 62 19.10 -9.32 10.50
C VAL A 62 18.81 -7.90 10.99
N ASP A 63 17.77 -7.74 11.79
CA ASP A 63 17.33 -6.46 12.38
C ASP A 63 17.16 -6.60 13.90
N PRO A 64 18.23 -6.33 14.68
CA PRO A 64 18.20 -6.51 16.14
C PRO A 64 17.18 -5.64 16.87
N LYS A 65 16.64 -4.60 16.22
CA LYS A 65 15.64 -3.70 16.81
C LYS A 65 14.21 -4.14 16.54
N PHE A 66 14.01 -5.21 15.76
CA PHE A 66 12.70 -5.67 15.39
C PHE A 66 11.87 -6.10 16.61
N ALA A 67 10.69 -5.48 16.75
CA ALA A 67 9.66 -5.77 17.75
C ALA A 67 10.20 -5.82 19.21
N VAL A 68 11.16 -4.97 19.56
CA VAL A 68 11.71 -4.90 20.93
C VAL A 68 10.69 -4.33 21.92
N GLU A 69 9.80 -3.44 21.48
CA GLU A 69 8.76 -2.83 22.32
C GLU A 69 7.49 -3.69 22.41
N GLU A 70 7.40 -4.75 21.61
CA GLU A 70 6.25 -5.64 21.48
C GLU A 70 6.58 -7.10 21.78
N GLU A 71 7.56 -7.34 22.67
CA GLU A 71 7.94 -8.69 23.12
C GLU A 71 6.78 -9.43 23.79
N ASP A 72 5.89 -8.70 24.46
CA ASP A 72 4.73 -9.25 25.15
C ASP A 72 3.74 -9.96 24.19
N LEU A 73 3.80 -9.67 22.89
CA LEU A 73 3.03 -10.39 21.87
C LEU A 73 3.52 -11.82 21.62
N PHE A 74 4.72 -12.17 22.10
CA PHE A 74 5.40 -13.45 21.87
C PHE A 74 5.69 -14.23 23.16
N ASP A 75 5.25 -13.74 24.32
CA ASP A 75 5.40 -14.44 25.59
C ASP A 75 4.35 -15.55 25.77
N ASP A 76 4.60 -16.50 26.66
CA ASP A 76 3.67 -17.61 26.97
C ASP A 76 2.28 -17.11 27.41
N ALA A 77 2.20 -15.91 28.00
CA ALA A 77 0.93 -15.30 28.39
C ALA A 77 0.06 -14.93 27.17
N ALA A 78 0.67 -14.61 26.03
CA ALA A 78 -0.02 -14.20 24.81
C ALA A 78 -0.98 -15.27 24.29
N VAL A 79 -0.65 -16.55 24.48
CA VAL A 79 -1.46 -17.73 24.12
C VAL A 79 -2.87 -17.68 24.71
N ASN A 80 -3.02 -17.07 25.89
CA ASN A 80 -4.30 -17.00 26.60
C ASN A 80 -5.18 -15.82 26.18
N VAL A 81 -4.67 -14.93 25.32
CA VAL A 81 -5.41 -13.74 24.88
C VAL A 81 -6.56 -14.15 23.94
N GLN A 82 -7.79 -13.94 24.39
CA GLN A 82 -8.98 -14.14 23.57
C GLN A 82 -9.49 -12.80 23.05
N ARG A 83 -8.99 -12.38 21.88
CA ARG A 83 -9.22 -11.05 21.31
C ARG A 83 -10.71 -10.66 21.20
N ALA A 84 -11.58 -11.60 20.85
CA ALA A 84 -13.04 -11.39 20.82
C ALA A 84 -13.67 -11.04 22.18
N LEU A 85 -13.02 -11.38 23.29
CA LEU A 85 -13.51 -11.11 24.64
C LEU A 85 -12.94 -9.83 25.25
N LEU A 86 -11.95 -9.21 24.60
CA LEU A 86 -11.40 -7.93 25.03
C LEU A 86 -12.43 -6.81 24.85
N THR A 87 -12.37 -5.81 25.71
CA THR A 87 -13.10 -4.56 25.53
C THR A 87 -12.67 -3.84 24.26
N LYS A 88 -13.44 -2.82 23.85
CA LYS A 88 -13.12 -2.04 22.65
C LYS A 88 -11.80 -1.28 22.84
N GLU A 89 -11.58 -0.75 24.03
CA GLU A 89 -10.40 0.03 24.40
C GLU A 89 -9.15 -0.86 24.45
N GLU A 90 -9.25 -2.06 25.03
CA GLU A 90 -8.17 -3.05 25.02
C GLU A 90 -7.82 -3.53 23.60
N ASN A 91 -8.84 -3.78 22.77
CA ASN A 91 -8.63 -4.12 21.36
C ASN A 91 -7.91 -3.00 20.61
N ALA A 92 -8.25 -1.73 20.86
CA ALA A 92 -7.57 -0.60 20.21
C ALA A 92 -6.09 -0.49 20.63
N LEU A 93 -5.76 -0.74 21.89
CA LEU A 93 -4.36 -0.76 22.35
C LEU A 93 -3.58 -1.93 21.74
N LEU A 94 -4.23 -3.09 21.59
CA LEU A 94 -3.66 -4.25 20.92
C LEU A 94 -3.49 -4.00 19.41
N ASP A 95 -4.44 -3.33 18.76
CA ASP A 95 -4.36 -2.89 17.35
C ASP A 95 -3.08 -2.08 17.13
N GLU A 96 -2.83 -1.06 17.95
CA GLU A 96 -1.65 -0.20 17.82
C GLU A 96 -0.33 -0.98 17.91
N LYS A 97 -0.24 -1.94 18.83
CA LYS A 97 0.94 -2.82 18.97
C LYS A 97 1.13 -3.69 17.74
N LEU A 98 0.07 -4.37 17.30
CA LEU A 98 0.10 -5.27 16.15
C LEU A 98 0.45 -4.52 14.86
N GLU A 99 -0.09 -3.32 14.67
CA GLU A 99 0.19 -2.49 13.50
C GLU A 99 1.64 -2.01 13.47
N ARG A 100 2.25 -1.67 14.62
CA ARG A 100 3.69 -1.36 14.68
C ARG A 100 4.55 -2.54 14.26
N VAL A 101 4.23 -3.76 14.71
CA VAL A 101 4.95 -4.96 14.28
C VAL A 101 4.74 -5.23 12.78
N VAL A 102 3.52 -5.07 12.27
CA VAL A 102 3.20 -5.24 10.84
C VAL A 102 3.95 -4.23 9.97
N ILE A 103 4.04 -2.98 10.40
CA ILE A 103 4.81 -1.94 9.69
C ILE A 103 6.30 -2.31 9.65
N GLN A 104 6.88 -2.80 10.75
CA GLN A 104 8.26 -3.29 10.76
C GLN A 104 8.44 -4.51 9.84
N LEU A 105 7.49 -5.45 9.86
CA LEU A 105 7.49 -6.63 8.99
C LEU A 105 7.37 -6.30 7.51
N SER A 106 6.78 -5.16 7.15
CA SER A 106 6.60 -4.75 5.76
C SER A 106 7.92 -4.66 4.98
N ALA A 107 9.06 -4.48 5.64
CA ALA A 107 10.36 -4.51 4.96
C ALA A 107 10.83 -5.93 4.58
N TYR A 108 10.18 -6.98 5.10
CA TYR A 108 10.74 -8.34 5.12
C TYR A 108 9.82 -9.44 4.60
N LEU A 109 8.67 -9.16 3.96
CA LEU A 109 7.66 -10.18 3.63
C LEU A 109 8.18 -11.41 2.85
N HIS A 110 9.22 -11.25 2.03
CA HIS A 110 9.82 -12.38 1.31
C HIS A 110 10.59 -13.34 2.23
N HIS A 111 11.13 -12.86 3.36
CA HIS A 111 11.85 -13.68 4.33
C HIS A 111 10.92 -14.69 5.00
N LEU A 112 11.39 -15.94 5.17
CA LEU A 112 10.64 -16.97 5.88
C LEU A 112 10.33 -16.53 7.32
N SER A 113 11.30 -15.92 8.00
CA SER A 113 11.17 -15.42 9.36
C SER A 113 10.00 -14.44 9.53
N ALA A 114 9.81 -13.53 8.56
CA ALA A 114 8.68 -12.60 8.57
C ALA A 114 7.33 -13.32 8.42
N LYS A 115 7.26 -14.35 7.57
CA LYS A 115 6.03 -15.14 7.37
C LYS A 115 5.70 -15.98 8.61
N GLN A 116 6.71 -16.51 9.30
CA GLN A 116 6.53 -17.24 10.56
C GLN A 116 5.99 -16.36 11.68
N ILE A 117 6.51 -15.13 11.79
CA ILE A 117 5.97 -14.13 12.71
C ILE A 117 4.53 -13.78 12.33
N LEU A 118 4.27 -13.52 11.05
CA LEU A 118 2.93 -13.16 10.58
C LEU A 118 1.92 -14.30 10.79
N GLU A 119 2.34 -15.56 10.64
CA GLU A 119 1.53 -16.74 10.95
C GLU A 119 1.07 -16.74 12.41
N TRP A 120 1.98 -16.46 13.35
CA TRP A 120 1.63 -16.31 14.77
C TRP A 120 0.60 -15.20 15.00
N LEU A 121 0.80 -14.03 14.37
CA LEU A 121 -0.15 -12.92 14.52
C LEU A 121 -1.53 -13.24 13.94
N ILE A 122 -1.58 -13.99 12.82
CA ILE A 122 -2.81 -14.45 12.17
C ILE A 122 -3.54 -15.48 13.03
N PHE A 123 -2.78 -16.42 13.61
CA PHE A 123 -3.31 -17.48 14.46
C PHE A 123 -3.88 -16.91 15.75
N GLN A 124 -3.05 -16.20 16.52
CA GLN A 124 -3.37 -15.82 17.90
C GLN A 124 -4.24 -14.56 17.98
N PHE A 125 -3.88 -13.55 17.21
CA PHE A 125 -4.53 -12.25 17.29
C PHE A 125 -5.52 -12.02 16.15
N HIS A 126 -5.56 -12.90 15.15
CA HIS A 126 -6.50 -12.78 14.04
C HIS A 126 -6.41 -11.43 13.29
N VAL A 127 -5.18 -10.95 13.09
CA VAL A 127 -4.89 -9.68 12.40
C VAL A 127 -5.49 -9.59 10.99
N GLN A 128 -5.69 -10.73 10.31
CA GLN A 128 -6.35 -10.83 9.02
C GLN A 128 -7.82 -10.40 9.02
N SER A 129 -8.48 -10.33 10.18
CA SER A 129 -9.86 -9.84 10.31
C SER A 129 -9.95 -8.51 11.05
N PHE A 130 -9.21 -8.35 12.14
CA PHE A 130 -9.24 -7.11 12.94
C PHE A 130 -8.42 -5.98 12.33
N ASN A 131 -7.28 -6.29 11.69
CA ASN A 131 -6.33 -5.32 11.12
C ASN A 131 -6.16 -5.53 9.60
N ALA A 132 -7.18 -6.08 8.93
CA ALA A 132 -7.11 -6.52 7.54
C ALA A 132 -6.62 -5.42 6.58
N GLU A 133 -7.15 -4.20 6.75
CA GLU A 133 -6.75 -3.03 5.96
C GLU A 133 -5.29 -2.64 6.21
N ALA A 134 -4.85 -2.62 7.47
CA ALA A 134 -3.47 -2.31 7.82
C ALA A 134 -2.50 -3.32 7.19
N LEU A 135 -2.82 -4.62 7.24
CA LEU A 135 -2.04 -5.67 6.56
C LEU A 135 -2.00 -5.45 5.04
N PHE A 136 -3.16 -5.21 4.42
CA PHE A 136 -3.23 -4.98 2.98
C PHE A 136 -2.36 -3.81 2.54
N ILE A 137 -2.44 -2.68 3.25
CA ILE A 137 -1.66 -1.46 2.95
C ILE A 137 -0.17 -1.71 3.19
N ALA A 138 0.20 -2.26 4.36
CA ALA A 138 1.59 -2.46 4.74
C ALA A 138 2.32 -3.40 3.76
N PHE A 139 1.65 -4.43 3.28
CA PHE A 139 2.23 -5.41 2.36
C PHE A 139 1.95 -5.12 0.88
N LEU A 140 1.25 -4.03 0.55
CA LEU A 140 0.96 -3.65 -0.83
C LEU A 140 2.20 -3.46 -1.72
N PRO A 141 3.39 -3.04 -1.22
CA PRO A 141 4.61 -3.03 -2.03
C PRO A 141 4.94 -4.38 -2.68
N TYR A 142 4.41 -5.49 -2.14
CA TYR A 142 4.59 -6.85 -2.64
C TYR A 142 3.47 -7.32 -3.57
N HIS A 143 2.60 -6.43 -4.05
CA HIS A 143 1.40 -6.76 -4.81
C HIS A 143 1.63 -7.73 -5.99
N ASN A 144 2.81 -7.71 -6.61
CA ASN A 144 3.16 -8.57 -7.75
C ASN A 144 3.81 -9.91 -7.35
N SER A 145 3.75 -10.30 -6.08
CA SER A 145 4.31 -11.56 -5.58
C SER A 145 3.23 -12.60 -5.25
N ASN A 146 3.55 -13.88 -5.38
CA ASN A 146 2.64 -14.97 -4.99
C ASN A 146 2.32 -14.96 -3.50
N ILE A 147 3.29 -14.58 -2.66
CA ILE A 147 3.06 -14.50 -1.21
C ILE A 147 2.03 -13.42 -0.87
N PHE A 148 2.00 -12.31 -1.62
CA PHE A 148 0.95 -11.31 -1.45
C PHE A 148 -0.42 -11.84 -1.91
N GLY A 149 -0.48 -12.58 -3.03
CA GLY A 149 -1.72 -13.24 -3.47
C GLY A 149 -2.26 -14.20 -2.41
N ARG A 150 -1.39 -14.98 -1.77
CA ARG A 150 -1.72 -15.86 -0.64
C ARG A 150 -2.15 -15.09 0.61
N LEU A 151 -1.47 -14.01 0.96
CA LEU A 151 -1.89 -13.15 2.07
C LEU A 151 -3.27 -12.55 1.79
N LEU A 152 -3.49 -12.04 0.58
CA LEU A 152 -4.74 -11.45 0.16
C LEU A 152 -5.91 -12.44 0.24
N SER A 153 -5.67 -13.73 -0.03
CA SER A 153 -6.72 -14.76 0.04
C SER A 153 -7.26 -15.01 1.45
N ILE A 154 -6.51 -14.64 2.49
CA ILE A 154 -6.91 -14.82 3.89
C ILE A 154 -7.43 -13.54 4.57
N LEU A 155 -7.29 -12.36 3.94
CA LEU A 155 -7.74 -11.08 4.52
C LEU A 155 -9.27 -10.92 4.42
N ASP A 156 -9.91 -10.56 5.54
CA ASP A 156 -11.33 -10.19 5.60
C ASP A 156 -11.48 -8.68 5.32
N LEU A 157 -11.18 -8.28 4.08
CA LEU A 157 -11.31 -6.89 3.64
C LEU A 157 -12.80 -6.50 3.50
N LYS A 158 -13.20 -5.46 4.22
CA LYS A 158 -14.59 -4.96 4.26
C LYS A 158 -14.69 -3.63 3.52
N GLY A 159 -15.75 -3.45 2.73
CA GLY A 159 -16.00 -2.22 1.98
C GLY A 159 -16.04 -2.45 0.47
N LEU A 160 -16.71 -1.55 -0.25
CA LEU A 160 -16.85 -1.62 -1.72
C LEU A 160 -15.52 -1.28 -2.41
N GLU A 161 -14.66 -0.52 -1.74
CA GLU A 161 -13.33 -0.14 -2.19
C GLU A 161 -12.35 -1.31 -2.37
N TYR A 162 -12.67 -2.48 -1.78
CA TYR A 162 -11.89 -3.72 -1.93
C TYR A 162 -12.58 -4.75 -2.84
N ASP A 163 -13.72 -4.42 -3.46
CA ASP A 163 -14.42 -5.40 -4.32
C ASP A 163 -13.57 -5.83 -5.52
N TRP A 164 -12.72 -4.94 -6.04
CA TRP A 164 -11.85 -5.20 -7.18
C TRP A 164 -10.72 -6.20 -6.89
N VAL A 165 -10.35 -6.44 -5.62
CA VAL A 165 -9.29 -7.40 -5.25
C VAL A 165 -9.80 -8.83 -5.11
N LYS A 166 -11.11 -9.05 -5.06
CA LYS A 166 -11.71 -10.37 -4.75
C LYS A 166 -11.29 -11.46 -5.72
N ASP A 167 -11.20 -11.16 -7.01
CA ASP A 167 -10.80 -12.15 -8.02
C ASP A 167 -9.36 -12.64 -7.80
N TYR A 168 -8.47 -11.73 -7.37
CA TYR A 168 -7.09 -12.06 -7.02
C TYR A 168 -7.01 -12.83 -5.70
N ALA A 169 -7.81 -12.45 -4.70
CA ALA A 169 -7.91 -13.17 -3.43
C ALA A 169 -8.37 -14.62 -3.66
N ASN A 170 -9.42 -14.82 -4.45
CA ASN A 170 -9.99 -16.15 -4.73
C ASN A 170 -9.04 -17.08 -5.49
N SER A 171 -8.18 -16.51 -6.34
CA SER A 171 -7.22 -17.25 -7.15
C SER A 171 -5.82 -17.30 -6.53
N GLU A 172 -5.63 -16.69 -5.35
CA GLU A 172 -4.32 -16.48 -4.70
C GLU A 172 -3.28 -15.84 -5.64
N ALA A 173 -3.74 -15.04 -6.59
CA ALA A 173 -2.93 -14.51 -7.67
C ALA A 173 -2.30 -13.16 -7.30
N PRO A 174 -1.09 -12.85 -7.81
CA PRO A 174 -0.53 -11.51 -7.72
C PRO A 174 -1.41 -10.49 -8.44
N ILE A 175 -1.39 -9.24 -7.97
CA ILE A 175 -2.05 -8.10 -8.61
C ILE A 175 -1.07 -7.45 -9.60
N PRO A 176 -1.34 -7.46 -10.92
CA PRO A 176 -0.52 -6.74 -11.88
C PRO A 176 -0.52 -5.23 -11.60
N MET A 177 0.63 -4.56 -11.75
CA MET A 177 0.77 -3.12 -11.50
C MET A 177 -0.27 -2.29 -12.26
N MET A 178 -0.56 -2.64 -13.52
CA MET A 178 -1.56 -1.94 -14.32
C MET A 178 -2.96 -1.96 -13.69
N LYS A 179 -3.32 -3.06 -13.04
CA LYS A 179 -4.62 -3.24 -12.37
C LYS A 179 -4.66 -2.45 -11.07
N LEU A 180 -3.56 -2.45 -10.32
CA LEU A 180 -3.40 -1.60 -9.13
C LEU A 180 -3.62 -0.13 -9.50
N VAL A 181 -2.90 0.41 -10.47
CA VAL A 181 -3.04 1.84 -10.86
C VAL A 181 -4.45 2.17 -11.39
N LEU A 182 -5.04 1.29 -12.19
CA LEU A 182 -6.33 1.55 -12.85
C LEU A 182 -7.54 1.47 -11.92
N PHE A 183 -7.63 0.42 -11.09
CA PHE A 183 -8.80 0.20 -10.24
C PHE A 183 -8.68 0.86 -8.87
N SER A 184 -7.47 1.26 -8.50
CA SER A 184 -7.20 1.81 -7.18
C SER A 184 -6.69 3.25 -7.23
N ALA A 185 -6.86 3.98 -8.34
CA ALA A 185 -6.41 5.39 -8.45
C ALA A 185 -6.82 6.23 -7.22
N LYS A 186 -8.10 6.20 -6.83
CA LYS A 186 -8.60 6.87 -5.63
C LYS A 186 -7.99 6.31 -4.33
N PHE A 187 -7.77 5.01 -4.25
CA PHE A 187 -7.14 4.36 -3.10
C PHE A 187 -5.66 4.78 -2.98
N VAL A 188 -4.89 4.76 -4.07
CA VAL A 188 -3.49 5.21 -4.12
C VAL A 188 -3.40 6.69 -3.75
N GLU A 189 -4.31 7.53 -4.25
CA GLU A 189 -4.38 8.95 -3.92
C GLU A 189 -4.62 9.19 -2.42
N THR A 190 -5.51 8.41 -1.81
CA THR A 190 -5.93 8.62 -0.41
C THR A 190 -5.05 7.92 0.61
N LYS A 191 -4.56 6.72 0.30
CA LYS A 191 -3.86 5.84 1.25
C LYS A 191 -2.35 5.80 1.00
N LEU A 192 -1.88 6.11 -0.21
CA LEU A 192 -0.47 6.05 -0.58
C LEU A 192 0.11 7.36 -1.16
N PRO A 193 -0.32 8.57 -0.72
CA PRO A 193 0.20 9.82 -1.29
C PRO A 193 1.73 9.98 -1.09
N HIS A 194 2.27 9.36 -0.04
CA HIS A 194 3.69 9.35 0.28
C HIS A 194 4.56 8.74 -0.84
N LEU A 195 4.02 7.82 -1.66
CA LEU A 195 4.75 7.27 -2.82
C LEU A 195 5.07 8.35 -3.86
N PHE A 196 4.13 9.28 -4.10
CA PHE A 196 4.35 10.39 -5.03
C PHE A 196 5.30 11.43 -4.45
N THR A 197 5.23 11.70 -3.15
CA THR A 197 6.18 12.58 -2.45
C THR A 197 7.60 12.01 -2.50
N PHE A 198 7.75 10.69 -2.29
CA PHE A 198 9.03 10.00 -2.40
C PHE A 198 9.57 10.04 -3.83
N TYR A 199 8.74 9.74 -4.83
CA TYR A 199 9.10 9.87 -6.24
C TYR A 199 9.56 11.30 -6.59
N ALA A 200 8.81 12.32 -6.17
CA ALA A 200 9.16 13.71 -6.40
C ALA A 200 10.50 14.05 -5.74
N SER A 201 10.69 13.64 -4.50
CA SER A 201 11.90 13.90 -3.72
C SER A 201 13.14 13.26 -4.35
N ILE A 202 13.07 11.99 -4.77
CA ILE A 202 14.16 11.33 -5.49
C ILE A 202 14.45 12.04 -6.81
N SER A 203 13.41 12.33 -7.59
CA SER A 203 13.55 12.96 -8.90
C SER A 203 14.19 14.35 -8.78
N VAL A 204 13.78 15.14 -7.79
CA VAL A 204 14.37 16.46 -7.50
C VAL A 204 15.82 16.33 -7.08
N HIS A 205 16.14 15.42 -6.14
CA HIS A 205 17.52 15.22 -5.70
C HIS A 205 18.44 14.72 -6.82
N LEU A 206 17.94 13.82 -7.67
CA LEU A 206 18.65 13.34 -8.84
C LEU A 206 18.95 14.49 -9.80
N LEU A 207 17.94 15.27 -10.18
CA LEU A 207 18.11 16.43 -11.07
C LEU A 207 19.03 17.51 -10.48
N ALA A 208 19.01 17.69 -9.16
CA ALA A 208 19.84 18.69 -8.49
C ALA A 208 21.33 18.30 -8.38
N LYS A 209 21.64 17.00 -8.27
CA LYS A 209 23.00 16.51 -7.99
C LYS A 209 23.70 15.84 -9.17
N SER A 210 22.97 15.42 -10.21
CA SER A 210 23.55 14.72 -11.36
C SER A 210 23.66 15.62 -12.58
N ASP A 211 24.64 15.34 -13.43
CA ASP A 211 24.71 15.92 -14.77
C ASP A 211 23.52 15.41 -15.59
N VAL A 212 22.55 16.28 -15.81
CA VAL A 212 21.32 15.93 -16.50
C VAL A 212 21.60 15.83 -17.99
N THR A 213 21.67 14.59 -18.50
CA THR A 213 21.91 14.31 -19.92
C THR A 213 20.64 14.45 -20.76
N ASP A 214 20.77 14.84 -22.03
CA ASP A 214 19.64 14.92 -22.98
C ASP A 214 18.88 13.60 -23.13
N ALA A 215 19.58 12.47 -22.96
CA ALA A 215 18.98 11.14 -22.96
C ALA A 215 18.05 10.92 -21.77
N LEU A 216 18.43 11.40 -20.57
CA LEU A 216 17.59 11.35 -19.38
C LEU A 216 16.35 12.23 -19.56
N VAL A 217 16.54 13.47 -20.04
CA VAL A 217 15.43 14.41 -20.31
C VAL A 217 14.43 13.80 -21.29
N SER A 218 14.92 13.20 -22.37
CA SER A 218 14.06 12.59 -23.40
C SER A 218 13.26 11.39 -22.90
N LYS A 219 13.75 10.68 -21.86
CA LYS A 219 13.01 9.61 -21.18
C LYS A 219 12.02 10.13 -20.13
N MET A 220 12.34 11.22 -19.45
CA MET A 220 11.49 11.80 -18.39
C MET A 220 10.28 12.55 -18.96
N LEU A 221 10.44 13.31 -20.04
CA LEU A 221 9.37 14.17 -20.57
C LEU A 221 8.07 13.41 -20.91
N PRO A 222 8.09 12.24 -21.58
CA PRO A 222 6.87 11.48 -21.83
C PRO A 222 6.17 10.99 -20.55
N PHE A 223 6.94 10.75 -19.48
CA PHE A 223 6.36 10.37 -18.19
C PHE A 223 5.71 11.57 -17.51
N LEU A 224 6.40 12.72 -17.46
CA LEU A 224 5.88 13.95 -16.87
C LEU A 224 4.62 14.43 -17.61
N ALA A 225 4.60 14.37 -18.94
CA ALA A 225 3.44 14.72 -19.74
C ALA A 225 2.23 13.82 -19.43
N ARG A 226 2.43 12.50 -19.28
CA ARG A 226 1.37 11.57 -18.87
C ARG A 226 0.92 11.82 -17.43
N GLY A 227 1.85 12.10 -16.52
CA GLY A 227 1.55 12.39 -15.12
C GLY A 227 0.70 13.65 -14.94
N LEU A 228 0.96 14.71 -15.70
CA LEU A 228 0.16 15.95 -15.70
C LEU A 228 -1.29 15.73 -16.15
N VAL A 229 -1.54 14.74 -17.01
CA VAL A 229 -2.87 14.43 -17.55
C VAL A 229 -3.64 13.45 -16.66
N SER A 230 -2.99 12.87 -15.64
CA SER A 230 -3.58 11.89 -14.73
C SER A 230 -4.69 12.47 -13.86
N ASP A 231 -5.67 11.64 -13.50
CA ASP A 231 -6.72 11.98 -12.54
C ASP A 231 -6.20 12.03 -11.08
N LEU A 232 -4.98 11.54 -10.85
CA LEU A 232 -4.32 11.53 -9.55
C LEU A 232 -3.72 12.91 -9.24
N VAL A 233 -4.31 13.63 -8.28
CA VAL A 233 -3.86 14.97 -7.87
C VAL A 233 -2.42 14.91 -7.35
N SER A 234 -2.10 13.94 -6.50
CA SER A 234 -0.76 13.78 -5.92
C SER A 234 0.30 13.50 -6.99
N LEU A 235 -0.03 12.73 -8.03
CA LEU A 235 0.88 12.51 -9.16
C LEU A 235 1.08 13.79 -9.99
N ARG A 236 0.01 14.55 -10.23
CA ARG A 236 0.10 15.85 -10.93
C ARG A 236 0.99 16.83 -10.17
N LEU A 237 0.79 16.97 -8.85
CA LEU A 237 1.61 17.81 -7.98
C LEU A 237 3.08 17.36 -7.98
N ALA A 238 3.34 16.06 -7.87
CA ALA A 238 4.69 15.52 -7.98
C ALA A 238 5.35 15.85 -9.33
N CYS A 239 4.60 15.74 -10.43
CA CYS A 239 5.10 16.10 -11.76
C CYS A 239 5.41 17.60 -11.88
N LEU A 240 4.58 18.48 -11.33
CA LEU A 240 4.81 19.93 -11.33
C LEU A 240 6.12 20.31 -10.61
N ILE A 241 6.39 19.68 -9.46
CA ILE A 241 7.65 19.86 -8.72
C ILE A 241 8.85 19.39 -9.55
N VAL A 242 8.76 18.20 -10.15
CA VAL A 242 9.86 17.65 -10.97
C VAL A 242 10.10 18.49 -12.22
N ILE A 243 9.04 19.04 -12.84
CA ILE A 243 9.14 19.97 -13.96
C ILE A 243 9.84 21.26 -13.54
N SER A 244 9.45 21.83 -12.41
CA SER A 244 10.09 23.04 -11.86
C SER A 244 11.60 22.82 -11.68
N GLN A 245 11.99 21.69 -11.06
CA GLN A 245 13.39 21.35 -10.88
C GLN A 245 14.12 21.13 -12.22
N LEU A 246 13.50 20.43 -13.16
CA LEU A 246 14.09 20.19 -14.49
C LEU A 246 14.39 21.51 -15.20
N CYS A 247 13.47 22.48 -15.15
CA CYS A 247 13.64 23.79 -15.76
C CYS A 247 14.64 24.69 -15.02
N ILE A 248 14.98 24.40 -13.76
CA ILE A 248 16.06 25.10 -13.06
C ILE A 248 17.43 24.58 -13.55
N ASN A 249 17.54 23.28 -13.80
CA ASN A 249 18.82 22.62 -14.07
C ASN A 249 19.17 22.52 -15.56
N VAL A 250 18.17 22.49 -16.46
CA VAL A 250 18.39 22.26 -17.89
C VAL A 250 17.66 23.30 -18.73
N LYS A 251 18.34 23.81 -19.76
CA LYS A 251 17.71 24.62 -20.82
C LYS A 251 17.00 23.70 -21.81
N LEU A 252 15.68 23.77 -21.87
CA LEU A 252 14.88 22.94 -22.76
C LEU A 252 14.66 23.64 -24.12
N VAL A 253 14.45 22.85 -25.17
CA VAL A 253 14.08 23.36 -26.49
C VAL A 253 12.68 23.98 -26.44
N SER A 254 12.48 25.13 -27.08
CA SER A 254 11.24 25.91 -27.07
C SER A 254 9.99 25.08 -27.38
N SER A 255 10.04 24.20 -28.39
CA SER A 255 8.90 23.34 -28.77
C SER A 255 8.44 22.40 -27.65
N LYS A 256 9.38 21.88 -26.85
CA LYS A 256 9.09 21.01 -25.69
C LYS A 256 8.50 21.83 -24.54
N LEU A 257 9.04 23.02 -24.31
CA LEU A 257 8.55 23.97 -23.31
C LEU A 257 7.12 24.42 -23.59
N ASP A 258 6.82 24.84 -24.83
CA ASP A 258 5.48 25.28 -25.21
C ASP A 258 4.45 24.17 -25.02
N SER A 259 4.80 22.94 -25.39
CA SER A 259 3.95 21.76 -25.19
C SER A 259 3.67 21.51 -23.70
N MET A 260 4.68 21.66 -22.84
CA MET A 260 4.53 21.50 -21.39
C MET A 260 3.69 22.62 -20.76
N ILE A 261 3.94 23.88 -21.13
CA ILE A 261 3.17 25.03 -20.66
C ILE A 261 1.68 24.87 -21.04
N LYS A 262 1.41 24.47 -22.30
CA LYS A 262 0.03 24.17 -22.74
C LYS A 262 -0.60 23.07 -21.90
N LEU A 263 0.11 21.98 -21.63
CA LEU A 263 -0.40 20.90 -20.79
C LEU A 263 -0.72 21.35 -19.36
N ILE A 264 0.16 22.13 -18.72
CA ILE A 264 -0.06 22.67 -17.37
C ILE A 264 -1.31 23.56 -17.35
N LEU A 265 -1.42 24.48 -18.31
CA LEU A 265 -2.59 25.37 -18.41
C LEU A 265 -3.89 24.61 -18.66
N LEU A 266 -3.88 23.58 -19.51
CA LEU A 266 -5.07 22.79 -19.85
C LEU A 266 -5.53 21.86 -18.72
N LYS A 267 -4.63 21.43 -17.84
CA LYS A 267 -4.93 20.48 -16.76
C LYS A 267 -4.98 21.10 -15.36
N MET A 268 -4.82 22.42 -15.29
CA MET A 268 -4.99 23.20 -14.07
C MET A 268 -6.44 23.11 -13.58
N ASP A 269 -6.60 22.83 -12.30
CA ASP A 269 -7.90 22.80 -11.60
C ASP A 269 -7.78 23.39 -10.20
N ASN A 270 -8.89 23.42 -9.45
CA ASN A 270 -8.92 24.00 -8.11
C ASN A 270 -7.95 23.35 -7.11
N TYR A 271 -7.53 22.10 -7.36
CA TYR A 271 -6.62 21.38 -6.47
C TYR A 271 -5.14 21.63 -6.78
N THR A 272 -4.84 22.04 -8.01
CA THR A 272 -3.47 22.20 -8.53
C THR A 272 -3.16 23.63 -8.97
N MET A 273 -4.11 24.56 -8.85
CA MET A 273 -4.02 25.92 -9.40
C MET A 273 -2.79 26.67 -8.91
N LYS A 274 -2.57 26.70 -7.60
CA LYS A 274 -1.46 27.44 -6.99
C LYS A 274 -0.13 26.90 -7.48
N GLU A 275 0.08 25.60 -7.36
CA GLU A 275 1.32 24.91 -7.72
C GLU A 275 1.58 24.95 -9.23
N SER A 276 0.51 24.95 -10.04
CA SER A 276 0.62 25.12 -11.50
C SER A 276 1.10 26.53 -11.85
N ILE A 277 0.56 27.57 -11.20
CA ILE A 277 1.01 28.96 -11.39
C ILE A 277 2.46 29.11 -10.93
N ASP A 278 2.82 28.59 -9.76
CA ASP A 278 4.20 28.62 -9.24
C ASP A 278 5.17 27.94 -10.22
N THR A 279 4.78 26.78 -10.77
CA THR A 279 5.57 26.06 -11.78
C THR A 279 5.76 26.88 -13.05
N LEU A 280 4.69 27.53 -13.53
CA LEU A 280 4.78 28.42 -14.70
C LEU A 280 5.73 29.58 -14.43
N VAL A 281 5.65 30.23 -13.27
CA VAL A 281 6.58 31.31 -12.89
C VAL A 281 8.03 30.83 -12.95
N VAL A 282 8.33 29.65 -12.39
CA VAL A 282 9.68 29.07 -12.47
C VAL A 282 10.11 28.83 -13.92
N ILE A 283 9.22 28.30 -14.75
CA ILE A 283 9.50 28.08 -16.18
C ILE A 283 9.88 29.40 -16.87
N TYR A 284 9.07 30.45 -16.76
CA TYR A 284 9.33 31.73 -17.41
C TYR A 284 10.55 32.47 -16.84
N GLN A 285 10.88 32.28 -15.56
CA GLN A 285 12.06 32.89 -14.97
C GLN A 285 13.37 32.21 -15.40
N ARG A 286 13.35 30.89 -15.62
CA ARG A 286 14.58 30.10 -15.84
C ARG A 286 14.81 29.76 -17.30
N GLN A 287 13.74 29.64 -18.08
CA GLN A 287 13.78 29.41 -19.51
C GLN A 287 13.61 30.75 -20.22
N GLU A 288 14.40 31.02 -21.27
CA GLU A 288 14.38 32.30 -22.00
C GLU A 288 13.15 32.42 -22.90
N ILE A 289 11.96 32.41 -22.28
CA ILE A 289 10.67 32.47 -22.95
C ILE A 289 10.14 33.89 -22.85
N THR A 290 9.92 34.52 -24.00
CA THR A 290 9.45 35.91 -24.09
C THR A 290 7.96 36.03 -24.43
N SER A 291 7.29 34.94 -24.79
CA SER A 291 5.88 34.93 -25.20
C SER A 291 5.10 33.76 -24.63
N PHE A 292 3.84 33.98 -24.25
CA PHE A 292 2.92 32.90 -23.91
C PHE A 292 2.54 32.08 -25.16
N PRO A 293 2.48 30.74 -25.07
CA PRO A 293 2.03 29.93 -26.18
C PRO A 293 0.56 30.25 -26.49
N LEU A 294 0.32 30.75 -27.71
CA LEU A 294 -1.03 30.94 -28.24
C LEU A 294 -1.71 29.57 -28.42
N LYS A 295 -3.03 29.53 -28.18
CA LYS A 295 -3.88 28.31 -28.18
C LYS A 295 -3.46 27.30 -29.24
#